data_AF-A0A2S4LKV3-F1
#
_entry.id   AF-A0A2S4LKV3-F1
#
_cell.length_a   1.000
_cell.length_b   1.000
_cell.length_c   1.000
_cell.angle_alpha   90.00
_cell.angle_beta   90.00
_cell.angle_gamma   90.00
#
_symmetry.space_group_name_H-M   'P 1'
#
loop_
_entity.id
_entity.type
_entity.pdbx_description
1 polymer ?
#
loop_
_entity_poly.entity_id
_entity_poly.type
_entity_poly.pdbx_seq_one_letter_code
_entity_poly.pdbx_strand_id
1 'polypeptide(L)'
;MTVNFSVVGIFYRYAVDFTQVPGRTVLDVMNYITKVDKNFTLTELTFQGNRIVNSLGYVHPADFTGRTGITYPQGMYQLAQSFTDPTPNPYSVWQYYLFDQNGIRQPAQADFSYTQAKVADGWSIVWRLVTICNAPTAVAKRLRSLVPPEQQDALRIS
;
A
#
# COMPACT_ATOMS: atom_id res chain seq x y z
N MET A 1 6.37 25.27 -0.94
CA MET A 1 5.75 24.28 -0.05
C MET A 1 5.74 22.97 -0.80
N THR A 2 6.35 21.92 -0.26
CA THR A 2 6.54 20.65 -0.94
C THR A 2 6.21 19.48 -0.01
N VAL A 3 5.51 18.49 -0.55
CA VAL A 3 5.32 17.19 0.11
C VAL A 3 5.92 16.12 -0.77
N ASN A 4 6.76 15.26 -0.19
CA ASN A 4 7.33 14.14 -0.93
C ASN A 4 6.33 12.97 -0.92
N PHE A 5 5.94 12.48 -2.09
CA PHE A 5 5.10 11.31 -2.23
C PHE A 5 5.90 10.16 -2.84
N SER A 6 5.73 8.96 -2.31
CA SER A 6 6.36 7.77 -2.86
C SER A 6 5.50 6.51 -2.72
N VAL A 7 5.63 5.62 -3.69
CA VAL A 7 5.02 4.28 -3.65
C VAL A 7 6.13 3.24 -3.79
N VAL A 8 6.31 2.46 -2.73
CA VAL A 8 7.28 1.38 -2.69
C VAL A 8 6.78 0.21 -3.52
N GLY A 9 7.69 -0.46 -4.23
CA GLY A 9 7.40 -1.62 -5.07
C GLY A 9 7.06 -1.29 -6.53
N ILE A 10 6.59 -0.07 -6.81
CA ILE A 10 6.46 0.46 -8.19
C ILE A 10 7.49 1.56 -8.51
N PHE A 11 8.42 1.81 -7.57
CA PHE A 11 9.54 2.75 -7.72
C PHE A 11 9.12 4.19 -8.03
N TYR A 12 7.92 4.60 -7.60
CA TYR A 12 7.41 5.93 -7.85
C TYR A 12 7.84 6.92 -6.76
N ARG A 13 8.30 8.10 -7.18
CA ARG A 13 8.56 9.26 -6.31
C ARG A 13 8.16 10.53 -7.03
N TYR A 14 7.53 11.43 -6.29
CA TYR A 14 7.13 12.73 -6.83
C TYR A 14 7.17 13.79 -5.72
N ALA A 15 7.76 14.94 -6.02
CA ALA A 15 7.77 16.11 -5.14
C ALA A 15 6.55 16.97 -5.49
N VAL A 16 5.52 16.92 -4.65
CA VAL A 16 4.24 17.60 -4.87
C VAL A 16 4.38 19.06 -4.47
N ASP A 17 4.02 19.98 -5.36
CA ASP A 17 3.79 21.38 -4.99
C ASP A 17 2.55 21.47 -4.09
N PHE A 18 2.79 21.59 -2.79
CA PHE A 18 1.74 21.54 -1.79
C PHE A 18 0.86 22.81 -1.79
N THR A 19 1.28 23.87 -2.48
CA THR A 19 0.44 25.06 -2.68
C THR A 19 -0.78 24.78 -3.56
N GLN A 20 -0.71 23.73 -4.40
CA GLN A 20 -1.77 23.32 -5.32
C GLN A 20 -2.72 22.26 -4.73
N VAL A 21 -2.56 21.92 -3.44
CA VAL A 21 -3.32 20.86 -2.76
C VAL A 21 -4.21 21.48 -1.65
N PRO A 22 -5.42 21.99 -1.98
CA PRO A 22 -6.20 22.82 -1.07
C PRO A 22 -6.74 22.07 0.16
N GLY A 23 -7.16 20.81 0.02
CA GLY A 23 -7.74 20.05 1.14
C GLY A 23 -6.70 19.48 2.13
N ARG A 24 -5.42 19.47 1.73
CA ARG A 24 -4.27 19.06 2.55
C ARG A 24 -4.40 17.67 3.21
N THR A 25 -5.17 16.77 2.61
CA THR A 25 -5.22 15.36 3.02
C THR A 25 -4.30 14.51 2.16
N VAL A 26 -4.01 13.28 2.59
CA VAL A 26 -3.30 12.29 1.76
C VAL A 26 -4.06 12.04 0.46
N LEU A 27 -5.39 11.92 0.51
CA LEU A 27 -6.23 11.79 -0.69
C LEU A 27 -6.08 12.99 -1.64
N ASP A 28 -6.06 14.21 -1.13
CA ASP A 28 -5.90 15.39 -1.99
C ASP A 28 -4.55 15.41 -2.70
N VAL A 29 -3.49 14.98 -2.01
CA VAL A 29 -2.17 14.81 -2.62
C VAL A 29 -2.23 13.77 -3.74
N MET A 30 -2.84 12.61 -3.50
CA MET A 30 -2.99 11.57 -4.53
C MET A 30 -3.84 12.04 -5.72
N ASN A 31 -4.94 12.76 -5.48
CA ASN A 31 -5.79 13.34 -6.52
C ASN A 31 -5.08 14.42 -7.33
N TYR A 32 -4.18 15.19 -6.71
CA TYR A 32 -3.35 16.14 -7.44
C TYR A 32 -2.38 15.41 -8.36
N ILE A 33 -1.69 14.38 -7.85
CA ILE A 33 -0.74 13.59 -8.63
C ILE A 33 -1.40 12.98 -9.86
N THR A 34 -2.57 12.35 -9.73
CA THR A 34 -3.29 11.74 -10.88
C THR A 34 -3.71 12.78 -11.93
N LYS A 35 -3.84 14.06 -11.56
CA LYS A 35 -4.12 15.14 -12.51
C LYS A 35 -2.88 15.56 -13.27
N VAL A 36 -1.74 15.70 -12.59
CA VAL A 36 -0.51 16.30 -13.17
C VAL A 36 0.44 15.27 -13.78
N ASP A 37 0.48 14.05 -13.25
CA ASP A 37 1.33 12.97 -13.73
C ASP A 37 0.48 11.89 -14.40
N LYS A 38 0.46 11.92 -15.74
CA LYS A 38 -0.35 11.00 -16.55
C LYS A 38 0.15 9.57 -16.54
N ASN A 39 1.38 9.34 -16.10
CA ASN A 39 1.94 8.00 -15.99
C ASN A 39 1.53 7.35 -14.67
N PHE A 40 1.05 8.11 -13.68
CA PHE A 40 0.59 7.61 -12.40
C PHE A 40 -0.88 7.20 -12.45
N THR A 41 -1.18 5.99 -11.99
CA THR A 41 -2.54 5.43 -11.94
C THR A 41 -2.91 5.07 -10.52
N LEU A 42 -4.11 5.48 -10.11
CA LEU A 42 -4.77 5.11 -8.86
C LEU A 42 -6.12 4.48 -9.20
N THR A 43 -6.40 3.29 -8.67
CA THR A 43 -7.75 2.73 -8.66
C THR A 43 -8.23 2.58 -7.22
N GLU A 44 -9.51 2.82 -7.01
CA GLU A 44 -10.15 2.76 -5.70
C GLU A 44 -11.41 1.90 -5.77
N LEU A 45 -11.78 1.32 -4.63
CA LEU A 45 -13.05 0.65 -4.41
C LEU A 45 -13.81 1.40 -3.33
N THR A 46 -15.14 1.43 -3.43
CA THR A 46 -16.01 1.93 -2.38
C THR A 46 -16.67 0.76 -1.68
N PHE A 47 -16.45 0.64 -0.37
CA PHE A 47 -17.05 -0.41 0.46
C PHE A 47 -17.66 0.21 1.71
N GLN A 48 -18.97 0.04 1.91
CA GLN A 48 -19.71 0.60 3.04
C GLN A 48 -19.49 2.11 3.23
N GLY A 49 -19.41 2.86 2.13
CA GLY A 49 -19.14 4.30 2.16
C GLY A 49 -17.67 4.70 2.38
N ASN A 50 -16.78 3.74 2.62
CA ASN A 50 -15.35 3.98 2.73
C ASN A 50 -14.66 3.82 1.37
N ARG A 51 -13.75 4.73 1.05
CA ARG A 51 -12.85 4.60 -0.09
C ARG A 51 -11.63 3.79 0.33
N ILE A 52 -11.28 2.80 -0.49
CA ILE A 52 -10.15 1.91 -0.27
C ILE A 52 -9.27 1.96 -1.52
N VAL A 53 -7.98 2.21 -1.34
CA VAL A 53 -7.01 2.14 -2.43
C VAL A 53 -6.93 0.68 -2.90
N ASN A 54 -7.19 0.45 -4.18
CA ASN A 54 -7.16 -0.87 -4.78
C ASN A 54 -5.84 -1.15 -5.48
N SER A 55 -5.44 -0.31 -6.43
CA SER A 55 -4.15 -0.44 -7.09
C SER A 55 -3.48 0.91 -7.25
N LEU A 56 -2.14 0.86 -7.21
CA LEU A 56 -1.26 1.97 -7.57
C LEU A 56 -0.34 1.48 -8.68
N GLY A 57 -0.18 2.30 -9.70
CA GLY A 57 0.65 1.99 -10.85
C GLY A 57 1.41 3.20 -11.36
N TYR A 58 2.54 2.93 -12.01
CA TYR A 58 3.32 3.95 -12.68
C TYR A 58 3.97 3.40 -13.96
N VAL A 59 3.85 4.15 -15.06
CA VAL A 59 4.57 3.86 -16.30
C VAL A 59 5.93 4.55 -16.25
N HIS A 60 7.00 3.77 -16.09
CA HIS A 60 8.37 4.26 -16.19
C HIS A 60 8.70 4.49 -17.67
N PRO A 61 9.04 5.72 -18.10
CA PRO A 61 9.27 6.05 -19.50
C PRO A 61 10.67 5.63 -20.01
N ALA A 62 11.54 5.17 -19.11
CA ALA A 62 12.89 4.72 -19.41
C ALA A 62 13.35 3.71 -18.34
N ASP A 63 14.38 2.94 -18.68
CA ASP A 63 15.05 2.04 -17.73
C ASP A 63 15.61 2.84 -16.55
N PHE A 64 15.60 2.24 -15.36
CA PHE A 64 16.04 2.91 -14.14
C PHE A 64 16.78 1.97 -13.19
N THR A 65 17.66 2.52 -12.36
CA THR A 65 18.40 1.75 -11.35
C THR A 65 17.74 1.88 -9.98
N GLY A 66 17.35 0.76 -9.39
CA GLY A 66 16.79 0.70 -8.04
C GLY A 66 17.84 0.94 -6.95
N ARG A 67 17.39 1.06 -5.69
CA ARG A 67 18.29 1.31 -4.54
C ARG A 67 19.34 0.22 -4.32
N THR A 68 19.11 -1.00 -4.81
CA THR A 68 20.02 -2.15 -4.71
C THR A 68 21.01 -2.24 -5.87
N GLY A 69 21.02 -1.27 -6.80
CA GLY A 69 21.87 -1.29 -7.99
C GLY A 69 21.33 -2.11 -9.16
N ILE A 70 20.19 -2.78 -9.00
CA ILE A 70 19.52 -3.53 -10.07
C ILE A 70 18.89 -2.54 -11.07
N THR A 71 19.14 -2.74 -12.36
CA THR A 71 18.46 -2.02 -13.44
C THR A 71 17.13 -2.70 -13.77
N TYR A 72 16.08 -1.91 -13.81
CA TYR A 72 14.72 -2.29 -14.13
C TYR A 72 14.34 -1.71 -15.49
N PRO A 73 13.69 -2.49 -16.38
CA PRO A 73 13.29 -2.00 -17.68
C PRO A 73 12.17 -0.95 -17.56
N GLN A 74 12.06 -0.08 -18.56
CA GLN A 74 10.89 0.78 -18.76
C GLN A 74 9.59 -0.04 -18.85
N GLY A 75 8.45 0.60 -18.58
CA GLY A 75 7.13 -0.03 -18.69
C GLY A 75 6.24 0.19 -17.47
N MET A 76 5.13 -0.55 -17.43
CA MET A 76 4.13 -0.42 -16.37
C MET A 76 4.49 -1.27 -15.16
N TYR A 77 4.61 -0.62 -14.00
CA TYR A 77 4.77 -1.26 -12.71
C TYR A 77 3.51 -1.01 -11.90
N GLN A 78 2.76 -2.07 -11.62
CA GLN A 78 1.49 -1.97 -10.92
C GLN A 78 1.42 -3.00 -9.81
N LEU A 79 0.92 -2.56 -8.65
CA LEU A 79 0.59 -3.41 -7.53
C LEU A 79 -0.88 -3.23 -7.18
N ALA A 80 -1.54 -4.32 -6.81
CA ALA A 80 -2.94 -4.32 -6.40
C ALA A 80 -3.08 -5.03 -5.07
N GLN A 81 -4.02 -4.54 -4.26
CA GLN A 81 -4.46 -5.27 -3.07
C GLN A 81 -5.13 -6.58 -3.50
N SER A 82 -5.09 -7.57 -2.61
CA SER A 82 -5.77 -8.83 -2.79
C SER A 82 -6.43 -9.25 -1.49
N PHE A 83 -7.67 -9.73 -1.59
CA PHE A 83 -8.36 -10.42 -0.51
C PHE A 83 -8.55 -11.87 -0.96
N THR A 84 -8.05 -12.83 -0.18
CA THR A 84 -8.05 -14.25 -0.53
C THR A 84 -9.17 -14.97 0.23
N ASP A 85 -9.94 -15.79 -0.49
CA ASP A 85 -11.03 -16.65 0.00
C ASP A 85 -10.74 -18.09 -0.47
N PRO A 86 -10.87 -19.14 0.36
CA PRO A 86 -11.26 -19.16 1.78
C PRO A 86 -10.18 -18.65 2.74
N THR A 87 -10.61 -18.24 3.94
CA THR A 87 -9.71 -17.96 5.07
C THR A 87 -9.19 -19.27 5.69
N PRO A 88 -7.98 -19.29 6.31
CA PRO A 88 -6.99 -18.22 6.45
C PRO A 88 -5.91 -18.29 5.37
N ASN A 89 -5.92 -17.34 4.43
CA ASN A 89 -4.86 -17.16 3.44
C ASN A 89 -4.17 -15.80 3.61
N PRO A 90 -2.89 -15.65 3.20
CA PRO A 90 -2.24 -14.34 3.13
C PRO A 90 -3.01 -13.43 2.17
N TYR A 91 -3.15 -12.17 2.55
CA TYR A 91 -3.81 -11.15 1.75
C TYR A 91 -2.94 -9.88 1.74
N SER A 92 -3.05 -9.07 0.69
CA SER A 92 -2.23 -7.87 0.54
C SER A 92 -3.07 -6.61 0.64
N VAL A 93 -2.67 -5.67 1.49
CA VAL A 93 -3.36 -4.40 1.70
C VAL A 93 -2.41 -3.23 1.52
N TRP A 94 -2.93 -2.10 1.07
CA TRP A 94 -2.17 -0.87 1.01
C TRP A 94 -2.08 -0.23 2.39
N GLN A 95 -0.85 0.09 2.80
CA GLN A 95 -0.58 0.85 4.00
C GLN A 95 0.21 2.09 3.63
N TYR A 96 -0.08 3.21 4.28
CA TYR A 96 0.69 4.43 4.14
C TYR A 96 1.33 4.86 5.45
N TYR A 97 2.40 5.63 5.34
CA TYR A 97 3.18 6.17 6.44
C TYR A 97 3.40 7.66 6.21
N LEU A 98 3.33 8.43 7.29
CA LEU A 98 3.63 9.86 7.29
C LEU A 98 4.91 10.11 8.08
N PHE A 99 5.77 10.96 7.53
CA PHE A 99 6.98 11.45 8.16
C PHE A 99 6.97 12.97 8.09
N ASP A 100 7.37 13.64 9.17
CA ASP A 100 7.56 15.08 9.14
C ASP A 100 8.83 15.47 8.37
N GLN A 101 9.10 16.78 8.31
CA GLN A 101 10.27 17.35 7.64
C GLN A 101 11.62 16.86 8.19
N ASN A 102 11.65 16.35 9.42
CA ASN A 102 12.86 15.82 10.07
C ASN A 102 12.97 14.29 9.88
N GLY A 103 12.05 13.68 9.13
CA GLY A 103 12.00 12.23 8.93
C GLY A 103 11.43 11.46 10.13
N ILE A 104 10.79 12.14 11.09
CA ILE A 104 10.17 11.49 12.24
C ILE A 104 8.78 11.00 11.84
N ARG A 105 8.49 9.72 12.12
CA ARG A 105 7.19 9.11 11.81
C ARG A 105 6.08 9.78 12.62
N GLN A 106 4.96 10.07 11.95
CA GLN A 106 3.77 10.69 12.52
C GLN A 106 2.61 9.67 12.61
N PRO A 107 2.64 8.73 13.57
CA PRO A 107 1.69 7.62 13.64
C PRO A 107 0.25 8.08 13.89
N ALA A 108 0.06 9.08 14.75
CA ALA A 108 -1.28 9.58 15.10
C ALA A 108 -2.06 10.08 13.87
N GLN A 109 -1.39 10.70 12.89
CA GLN A 109 -2.04 11.10 11.63
C GLN A 109 -2.20 9.93 10.65
N ALA A 110 -1.28 8.96 10.67
CA ALA A 110 -1.31 7.80 9.79
C ALA A 110 -2.33 6.73 10.22
N ASP A 111 -2.83 6.77 11.46
CA ASP A 111 -3.90 5.90 11.95
C ASP A 111 -5.30 6.33 11.44
N PHE A 112 -5.43 7.55 10.92
CA PHE A 112 -6.65 7.97 10.24
C PHE A 112 -6.74 7.38 8.83
N SER A 113 -7.96 7.36 8.26
CA SER A 113 -8.11 7.10 6.83
C SER A 113 -7.36 8.14 6.00
N TYR A 114 -6.78 7.74 4.86
CA TYR A 114 -6.08 8.65 3.94
C TYR A 114 -6.99 9.77 3.40
N THR A 115 -8.31 9.60 3.48
CA THR A 115 -9.31 10.62 3.14
C THR A 115 -9.43 11.74 4.18
N GLN A 116 -8.91 11.52 5.39
CA GLN A 116 -9.05 12.41 6.55
C GLN A 116 -7.69 12.89 7.09
N ALA A 117 -6.66 12.05 6.99
CA ALA A 117 -5.31 12.32 7.49
C ALA A 117 -4.73 13.60 6.89
N LYS A 118 -4.41 14.58 7.74
CA LYS A 118 -3.85 15.86 7.32
C LYS A 118 -2.34 15.76 7.13
N VAL A 119 -1.85 16.50 6.14
CA VAL A 119 -0.43 16.58 5.78
C VAL A 119 0.02 18.03 5.89
N ALA A 120 1.27 18.23 6.31
CA ALA A 120 1.88 19.55 6.42
C ALA A 120 2.99 19.74 5.39
N ASP A 121 3.41 21.00 5.22
CA ASP A 121 4.56 21.32 4.38
C ASP A 121 5.84 20.60 4.86
N GLY A 122 6.68 20.19 3.91
CA GLY A 122 7.91 19.45 4.17
C GLY A 122 7.72 17.97 4.53
N TRP A 123 6.49 17.49 4.67
CA TRP A 123 6.23 16.10 5.05
C TRP A 123 6.47 15.12 3.90
N SER A 124 6.62 13.85 4.25
CA SER A 124 6.74 12.74 3.31
C SER A 124 5.63 11.70 3.54
N ILE A 125 4.99 11.30 2.44
CA ILE A 125 3.98 10.24 2.36
C ILE A 125 4.60 9.03 1.66
N VAL A 126 4.56 7.87 2.31
CA VAL A 126 5.09 6.63 1.75
C VAL A 126 3.99 5.58 1.73
N TRP A 127 3.59 5.14 0.53
CA TRP A 127 2.68 4.01 0.35
C TRP A 127 3.46 2.72 0.12
N ARG A 128 2.98 1.62 0.71
CA ARG A 128 3.54 0.29 0.54
C ARG A 128 2.42 -0.75 0.53
N LEU A 129 2.50 -1.68 -0.42
CA LEU A 129 1.67 -2.88 -0.38
C LEU A 129 2.30 -3.84 0.63
N VAL A 130 1.54 -4.21 1.66
CA VAL A 130 1.98 -5.12 2.72
C VAL A 130 1.16 -6.40 2.67
N THR A 131 1.83 -7.53 2.82
CA THR A 131 1.16 -8.83 2.97
C THR A 131 0.86 -9.04 4.45
N ILE A 132 -0.42 -9.22 4.77
CA ILE A 132 -0.88 -9.64 6.08
C ILE A 132 -0.91 -11.15 6.11
N CYS A 133 -0.06 -11.71 6.95
CA CYS A 133 -0.07 -13.14 7.24
C CYS A 133 -1.15 -13.43 8.28
N ASN A 134 -2.19 -14.16 7.91
CA ASN A 134 -3.20 -14.64 8.86
C ASN A 134 -2.61 -15.75 9.74
N ALA A 135 -2.10 -15.39 10.93
CA ALA A 135 -1.52 -16.25 11.97
C ALA A 135 -0.39 -17.21 11.53
N PRO A 136 0.55 -17.58 12.43
CA PRO A 136 1.52 -18.62 12.10
C PRO A 136 0.78 -19.95 11.90
N THR A 137 0.86 -20.47 10.68
CA THR A 137 0.35 -21.77 10.19
C THR A 137 0.82 -22.98 11.01
N ALA A 138 1.61 -22.80 12.06
CA ALA A 138 2.01 -23.84 13.00
C ALA A 138 0.88 -24.24 13.97
N VAL A 139 -0.11 -23.40 14.26
CA VAL A 139 -1.22 -23.79 15.17
C VAL A 139 -2.11 -24.84 14.49
N ALA A 140 -2.50 -24.65 13.24
CA ALA A 140 -3.27 -25.65 12.49
C ALA A 140 -2.47 -26.95 12.26
N LYS A 141 -1.15 -26.86 12.09
CA LYS A 141 -0.25 -28.03 11.97
C LYS A 141 -0.07 -28.75 13.31
N ARG A 142 0.05 -28.01 14.42
CA ARG A 142 0.15 -28.55 15.79
C ARG A 142 -1.16 -29.14 16.28
N LEU A 143 -2.30 -28.50 15.99
CA LEU A 143 -3.63 -29.05 16.27
C LEU A 143 -3.86 -30.35 15.50
N ARG A 144 -3.43 -30.45 14.23
CA ARG A 144 -3.46 -31.72 13.50
C ARG A 144 -2.61 -32.81 14.14
N SER A 145 -1.40 -32.49 14.64
CA SER A 145 -0.58 -33.48 15.35
C SER A 145 -1.12 -33.89 16.73
N LEU A 146 -2.11 -33.16 17.27
CA LEU A 146 -2.79 -33.48 18.52
C LEU A 146 -4.09 -34.28 18.30
N VAL A 147 -4.51 -34.45 17.04
CA VAL A 147 -5.70 -35.22 16.66
C VAL A 147 -5.26 -36.59 16.13
N PRO A 148 -5.83 -37.71 16.61
CA PRO A 148 -5.48 -39.05 16.14
C PRO A 148 -5.59 -39.18 14.62
N PRO A 149 -4.72 -39.95 13.95
CA PRO A 149 -4.67 -40.04 12.48
C PRO A 149 -6.02 -40.32 11.83
N GLU A 150 -6.85 -41.18 12.46
CA GLU A 150 -8.19 -41.53 11.98
C GLU A 150 -9.20 -40.36 11.91
N GLN A 151 -8.93 -39.23 12.58
CA GLN A 151 -9.81 -38.06 12.62
C GLN A 151 -9.29 -36.89 11.76
N GLN A 152 -8.09 -37.03 11.17
CA GLN A 152 -7.48 -35.97 10.36
C GLN A 152 -8.13 -35.83 8.97
N ASP A 153 -8.69 -36.92 8.42
CA ASP A 153 -9.36 -36.91 7.11
C ASP A 153 -10.69 -36.15 7.13
N ALA A 154 -11.40 -36.12 8.27
CA ALA A 154 -12.60 -35.31 8.45
C ALA A 154 -12.32 -33.79 8.48
N LEU A 155 -11.06 -33.39 8.70
CA LEU A 155 -10.61 -32.00 8.72
C LEU A 155 -9.99 -31.54 7.39
N ARG A 156 -9.94 -32.42 6.39
CA ARG A 156 -9.60 -32.07 5.00
C ARG A 156 -10.86 -31.53 4.33
N ILE A 157 -11.12 -30.24 4.45
CA ILE A 157 -12.14 -29.56 3.63
C ILE A 157 -11.49 -29.09 2.33
N SER A 158 -12.18 -29.39 1.23
CA SER A 158 -11.95 -28.96 -0.17
C SER A 158 -11.82 -27.45 -0.34
#